data_AF-A0A372QF99-F1
#
_entry.id   AF-A0A372QF99-F1
#
_cell.length_a   1.000
_cell.length_b   1.000
_cell.length_c   1.000
_cell.angle_alpha   90.00
_cell.angle_beta   90.00
_cell.angle_gamma   90.00
#
_symmetry.space_group_name_H-M   'P 1'
#
loop_
_entity.id
_entity.type
_entity.pdbx_description
1 polymer ?
#
loop_
_entity_poly.entity_id
_entity_poly.type
_entity_poly.pdbx_seq_one_letter_code
_entity_poly.pdbx_strand_id
1 'polypeptide(L)'
;MTNVLRQSLSGKQPIHFMPTEVSDDIEGYSSYILRITGSLINGQKVVVNITGIQPFFDVEVPENHSPSSLKTILACILSVTLKNTTKFGFEDIRTFPLQRYHIEKKAYIRVRIWNHFDQYNALKAVRKVGIHTASNDLNCQYYYRKVAHEERLPLSSWAVLSNYLYEFTSDSAYLF
;
A
#
# COMPACT_ATOMS: atom_id res chain seq x y z
N MET A 1 -2.35 34.04 -1.50
CA MET A 1 -1.97 33.16 -0.37
C MET A 1 -2.59 33.73 0.90
N THR A 2 -3.55 33.04 1.52
CA THR A 2 -4.23 33.55 2.73
C THR A 2 -3.32 33.41 3.96
N ASN A 3 -3.18 34.46 4.77
CA ASN A 3 -2.32 34.47 5.98
C ASN A 3 -2.57 33.28 6.92
N VAL A 4 -3.81 32.79 6.96
CA VAL A 4 -4.23 31.67 7.83
C VAL A 4 -3.53 30.35 7.47
N LEU A 5 -3.43 30.00 6.18
CA LEU A 5 -2.81 28.72 5.78
C LEU A 5 -1.31 28.72 6.09
N ARG A 6 -0.62 29.84 5.86
CA ARG A 6 0.80 29.98 6.22
C ARG A 6 1.03 29.81 7.72
N GLN A 7 0.14 30.34 8.55
CA GLN A 7 0.23 30.21 10.00
C GLN A 7 -0.02 28.75 10.44
N SER A 8 -1.04 28.08 9.87
CA SER A 8 -1.29 26.67 10.12
C SER A 8 -0.10 25.78 9.70
N LEU A 9 0.49 26.04 8.53
CA LEU A 9 1.68 25.34 8.03
C LEU A 9 2.89 25.53 8.95
N SER A 10 3.21 26.77 9.33
CA SER A 10 4.32 27.09 10.23
C SER A 10 4.15 26.48 11.62
N GLY A 11 2.91 26.39 12.10
CA GLY A 11 2.58 25.78 13.39
C GLY A 11 2.38 24.26 13.36
N LYS A 12 2.51 23.61 12.18
CA LYS A 12 2.15 22.19 11.96
C LYS A 12 0.76 21.84 12.50
N GLN A 13 -0.17 22.78 12.41
CA GLN A 13 -1.53 22.57 12.89
C GLN A 13 -2.28 21.60 11.98
N PRO A 14 -3.26 20.84 12.50
CA PRO A 14 -4.07 19.97 11.66
C PRO A 14 -4.79 20.74 10.55
N ILE A 15 -4.75 20.22 9.32
CA ILE A 15 -5.36 20.86 8.14
C ILE A 15 -6.46 19.96 7.60
N HIS A 16 -7.65 20.54 7.35
CA HIS A 16 -8.74 19.82 6.71
C HIS A 16 -8.52 19.74 5.21
N PHE A 17 -8.67 18.53 4.68
CA PHE A 17 -8.41 18.16 3.30
C PHE A 17 -9.56 17.30 2.76
N MET A 18 -10.07 17.62 1.58
CA MET A 18 -11.06 16.80 0.87
C MET A 18 -10.36 16.09 -0.29
N PRO A 19 -10.19 14.76 -0.24
CA PRO A 19 -9.69 13.98 -1.37
C PRO A 19 -10.66 14.05 -2.56
N THR A 20 -10.12 14.14 -3.77
CA THR A 20 -10.90 14.11 -5.01
C THR A 20 -10.41 13.07 -6.01
N GLU A 21 -9.11 12.76 -5.99
CA GLU A 21 -8.49 11.81 -6.91
C GLU A 21 -7.39 11.04 -6.18
N VAL A 22 -7.22 9.77 -6.54
CA VAL A 22 -6.25 8.86 -5.94
C VAL A 22 -5.54 8.09 -7.03
N SER A 23 -4.21 8.00 -6.94
CA SER A 23 -3.38 7.26 -7.87
C SER A 23 -2.22 6.57 -7.17
N ASP A 24 -1.76 5.47 -7.75
CA ASP A 24 -0.53 4.79 -7.37
C ASP A 24 0.68 5.49 -8.02
N ASP A 25 1.77 5.62 -7.26
CA ASP A 25 3.05 6.17 -7.76
C ASP A 25 4.23 5.42 -7.12
N ILE A 26 5.46 5.66 -7.61
CA ILE A 26 6.67 5.02 -7.10
C ILE A 26 7.81 6.02 -6.97
N GLU A 27 8.43 6.04 -5.79
CA GLU A 27 9.64 6.80 -5.53
C GLU A 27 10.87 6.10 -6.11
N GLY A 28 11.41 6.65 -7.22
CA GLY A 28 12.70 6.22 -7.76
C GLY A 28 12.80 4.72 -8.05
N TYR A 29 11.69 4.07 -8.42
CA TYR A 29 11.53 2.63 -8.64
C TYR A 29 11.62 1.71 -7.41
N SER A 30 11.66 2.28 -6.21
CA SER A 30 11.92 1.52 -4.98
C SER A 30 10.68 1.33 -4.12
N SER A 31 10.00 2.43 -3.79
CA SER A 31 8.96 2.46 -2.75
C SER A 31 7.63 2.92 -3.31
N TYR A 32 6.56 2.26 -2.88
CA TYR A 32 5.20 2.65 -3.21
C TYR A 32 4.82 3.99 -2.57
N ILE A 33 4.18 4.85 -3.36
CA ILE A 33 3.55 6.09 -2.92
C ILE A 33 2.06 6.01 -3.26
N LEU A 34 1.21 6.27 -2.26
CA LEU A 34 -0.19 6.57 -2.52
C LEU A 34 -0.35 8.09 -2.68
N ARG A 35 -0.62 8.54 -3.90
CA ARG A 35 -0.79 9.95 -4.22
C ARG A 35 -2.28 10.30 -4.21
N ILE A 36 -2.65 11.29 -3.40
CA ILE A 36 -4.03 11.77 -3.25
C ILE A 36 -4.08 13.25 -3.61
N THR A 37 -4.85 13.60 -4.62
CA THR A 37 -5.11 15.00 -4.97
C THR A 37 -6.45 15.43 -4.38
N GLY A 38 -6.53 16.67 -3.92
CA GLY A 38 -7.75 17.20 -3.35
C GLY A 38 -7.67 18.69 -3.08
N SER A 39 -8.58 19.18 -2.25
CA SER A 39 -8.66 20.61 -1.89
C SER A 39 -8.69 20.82 -0.38
N LEU A 40 -8.05 21.89 0.07
CA LEU A 40 -8.17 22.38 1.45
C LEU A 40 -9.50 23.12 1.66
N ILE A 41 -9.83 23.42 2.92
CA ILE A 41 -11.03 24.18 3.29
C ILE A 41 -11.14 25.56 2.62
N ASN A 42 -10.01 26.16 2.23
CA ASN A 42 -9.97 27.44 1.52
C ASN A 42 -10.05 27.30 -0.01
N GLY A 43 -10.30 26.09 -0.53
CA GLY A 43 -10.40 25.78 -1.95
C GLY A 43 -9.06 25.56 -2.68
N GLN A 44 -7.92 25.71 -2.00
CA GLN A 44 -6.63 25.49 -2.62
C GLN A 44 -6.39 24.01 -2.94
N LYS A 45 -5.97 23.73 -4.17
CA LYS A 45 -5.59 22.38 -4.60
C LYS A 45 -4.25 21.96 -3.99
N VAL A 46 -4.21 20.72 -3.50
CA VAL A 46 -3.03 20.14 -2.87
C VAL A 46 -2.88 18.68 -3.26
N VAL A 47 -1.64 18.21 -3.24
CA VAL A 47 -1.29 16.80 -3.46
C VAL A 47 -0.71 16.27 -2.15
N VAL A 48 -1.16 15.11 -1.73
CA VAL A 48 -0.72 14.41 -0.51
C VAL A 48 -0.13 13.08 -0.92
N ASN A 49 1.15 12.87 -0.61
CA ASN A 49 1.87 11.63 -0.84
C ASN A 49 1.98 10.84 0.47
N ILE A 50 1.27 9.72 0.56
CA ILE A 50 1.43 8.79 1.68
C ILE A 50 2.53 7.79 1.31
N THR A 51 3.63 7.85 2.04
CA THR A 51 4.81 7.00 1.86
C THR A 51 4.90 5.94 2.97
N GLY A 52 5.87 5.02 2.86
CA GLY A 52 6.11 3.98 3.89
C GLY A 52 5.13 2.80 3.88
N ILE A 53 4.16 2.81 2.97
CA ILE A 53 3.25 1.69 2.74
C ILE A 53 4.01 0.60 1.97
N GLN A 54 3.99 -0.63 2.49
CA GLN A 54 4.54 -1.80 1.82
C GLN A 54 3.43 -2.63 1.18
N PRO A 55 3.35 -2.69 -0.17
CA PRO A 55 2.45 -3.59 -0.86
C PRO A 55 2.60 -5.05 -0.40
N PHE A 56 1.49 -5.78 -0.35
CA PHE A 56 1.51 -7.15 0.16
C PHE A 56 0.48 -8.05 -0.52
N PHE A 57 0.70 -9.35 -0.40
CA PHE A 57 -0.31 -10.37 -0.66
C PHE A 57 -0.15 -11.54 0.30
N ASP A 58 -1.24 -12.26 0.52
CA ASP A 58 -1.27 -13.36 1.48
C ASP A 58 -1.31 -14.71 0.74
N VAL A 59 -0.50 -15.65 1.20
CA VAL A 59 -0.36 -17.01 0.67
C VAL A 59 -0.91 -18.00 1.68
N GLU A 60 -1.81 -18.88 1.26
CA GLU A 60 -2.35 -19.92 2.16
C GLU A 60 -1.27 -20.95 2.47
N VAL A 61 -1.09 -21.28 3.76
CA VAL A 61 -0.22 -22.38 4.17
C VAL A 61 -1.00 -23.69 4.04
N PRO A 62 -0.62 -24.62 3.15
CA PRO A 62 -1.31 -25.90 3.04
C PRO A 62 -1.12 -26.73 4.31
N GLU A 63 -2.12 -27.54 4.67
CA GLU A 63 -2.11 -28.37 5.88
C GLU A 63 -0.91 -29.33 5.96
N ASN A 64 -0.41 -29.77 4.80
CA ASN A 64 0.72 -30.70 4.68
C ASN A 64 2.10 -30.02 4.73
N HIS A 65 2.16 -28.69 4.84
CA HIS A 65 3.41 -27.93 4.80
C HIS A 65 3.64 -27.14 6.08
N SER A 66 4.89 -27.12 6.56
CA SER A 66 5.27 -26.19 7.62
C SER A 66 5.39 -24.77 7.05
N PRO A 67 5.04 -23.71 7.82
CA PRO A 67 5.25 -22.33 7.38
C PRO A 67 6.70 -22.03 6.97
N SER A 68 7.68 -22.63 7.66
CA SER A 68 9.10 -22.48 7.31
C SER A 68 9.43 -23.06 5.94
N SER A 69 8.94 -24.26 5.62
CA SER A 69 9.15 -24.88 4.30
C SER A 69 8.54 -24.04 3.17
N LEU A 70 7.34 -23.50 3.39
CA LEU A 70 6.69 -22.64 2.41
C LEU A 70 7.43 -21.31 2.23
N LYS A 71 7.95 -20.70 3.30
CA LYS A 71 8.80 -19.50 3.20
C LYS A 71 10.05 -19.75 2.35
N THR A 72 10.71 -20.90 2.49
CA THR A 72 11.88 -21.25 1.66
C THR A 72 11.51 -21.36 0.18
N ILE A 73 10.38 -22.00 -0.14
CA ILE A 73 9.88 -22.11 -1.52
C ILE A 73 9.54 -20.71 -2.07
N LEU A 74 8.81 -19.90 -1.31
CA LEU A 74 8.47 -18.53 -1.70
C LEU A 74 9.73 -17.68 -1.89
N ALA A 75 10.71 -17.76 -0.99
CA ALA A 75 11.96 -17.04 -1.11
C ALA A 75 12.70 -17.39 -2.41
N CYS A 76 12.72 -18.66 -2.79
CA CYS A 76 13.34 -19.10 -4.04
C CYS A 76 12.65 -18.48 -5.28
N ILE A 77 11.31 -18.57 -5.35
CA ILE A 77 10.52 -18.00 -6.45
C ILE A 77 10.70 -16.48 -6.53
N LEU A 78 10.60 -15.80 -5.39
CA LEU A 78 10.65 -14.33 -5.31
C LEU A 78 12.05 -13.80 -5.63
N SER A 79 13.11 -14.47 -5.18
CA SER A 79 14.48 -14.06 -5.49
C SER A 79 14.79 -14.12 -6.99
N VAL A 80 14.30 -15.17 -7.68
CA VAL A 80 14.42 -15.29 -9.13
C VAL A 80 13.60 -14.22 -9.86
N THR A 81 12.37 -13.98 -9.39
CA THR A 81 11.44 -13.04 -10.03
C THR A 81 11.87 -11.58 -9.87
N LEU A 82 12.27 -11.19 -8.66
CA LEU A 82 12.60 -9.81 -8.29
C LEU A 82 14.09 -9.47 -8.46
N LYS A 83 14.93 -10.48 -8.72
CA LYS A 83 16.40 -10.37 -8.85
C LYS A 83 17.09 -9.72 -7.64
N ASN A 84 16.41 -9.72 -6.48
CA ASN A 84 16.91 -9.12 -5.24
C ASN A 84 16.19 -9.77 -4.04
N THR A 85 16.97 -10.20 -3.06
CA THR A 85 16.49 -10.84 -1.83
C THR A 85 16.01 -9.85 -0.77
N THR A 86 16.44 -8.58 -0.82
CA THR A 86 16.00 -7.53 0.13
C THR A 86 14.68 -6.90 -0.27
N LYS A 87 14.14 -7.25 -1.45
CA LYS A 87 12.93 -6.65 -1.99
C LYS A 87 11.62 -7.19 -1.40
N PHE A 88 11.70 -8.16 -0.51
CA PHE A 88 10.52 -8.77 0.10
C PHE A 88 10.77 -9.22 1.54
N GLY A 89 9.68 -9.33 2.30
CA GLY A 89 9.66 -9.85 3.66
C GLY A 89 8.49 -10.79 3.88
N PHE A 90 8.57 -11.62 4.92
CA PHE A 90 7.52 -12.56 5.29
C PHE A 90 7.00 -12.27 6.70
N GLU A 91 5.69 -12.36 6.86
CA GLU A 91 5.00 -12.25 8.13
C GLU A 91 4.01 -13.40 8.27
N ASP A 92 4.01 -14.08 9.42
CA ASP A 92 3.06 -15.16 9.69
C ASP A 92 1.77 -14.57 10.27
N ILE A 93 0.64 -14.85 9.62
CA ILE A 93 -0.65 -14.35 10.06
C ILE A 93 -1.66 -15.51 10.20
N ARG A 94 -2.68 -15.30 11.01
CA ARG A 94 -3.85 -16.19 11.11
C ARG A 94 -5.12 -15.40 10.88
N THR A 95 -5.87 -15.77 9.85
CA THR A 95 -7.11 -15.09 9.49
C THR A 95 -8.15 -16.08 8.97
N PHE A 96 -9.40 -15.62 8.88
CA PHE A 96 -10.47 -16.42 8.29
C PHE A 96 -10.32 -16.39 6.76
N PRO A 97 -10.35 -17.55 6.09
CA PRO A 97 -10.40 -17.60 4.63
C PRO A 97 -11.64 -16.88 4.12
N LEU A 98 -11.49 -16.16 3.01
CA LEU A 98 -12.63 -15.55 2.31
C LEU A 98 -13.55 -16.59 1.64
N GLN A 99 -12.97 -17.73 1.25
CA GLN A 99 -13.70 -18.81 0.59
C GLN A 99 -14.17 -19.83 1.62
N ARG A 100 -15.45 -20.20 1.50
CA ARG A 100 -16.17 -21.15 2.36
C ARG A 100 -16.31 -20.66 3.81
N TYR A 101 -17.20 -21.33 4.53
CA TYR A 101 -17.37 -21.08 5.96
C TYR A 101 -16.36 -21.92 6.74
N HIS A 102 -15.58 -21.26 7.60
CA HIS A 102 -14.60 -21.90 8.47
C HIS A 102 -14.77 -21.38 9.90
N ILE A 103 -14.85 -22.30 10.85
CA ILE A 103 -14.98 -21.97 12.28
C ILE A 103 -13.64 -21.50 12.86
N GLU A 104 -12.54 -22.03 12.31
CA GLU A 104 -11.18 -21.72 12.75
C GLU A 104 -10.43 -20.85 11.75
N LYS A 105 -9.51 -20.05 12.27
CA LYS A 105 -8.60 -19.25 11.44
C LYS A 105 -7.55 -20.16 10.81
N LYS A 106 -7.28 -19.94 9.52
CA LYS A 106 -6.19 -20.60 8.80
C LYS A 106 -4.90 -19.81 8.89
N ALA A 107 -3.77 -20.51 8.75
CA ALA A 107 -2.45 -19.91 8.67
C ALA A 107 -2.17 -19.39 7.26
N TYR A 108 -1.63 -18.18 7.18
CA TYR A 108 -1.18 -17.56 5.96
C TYR A 108 0.21 -16.96 6.16
N ILE A 109 0.96 -16.86 5.06
CA ILE A 109 2.18 -16.06 5.00
C ILE A 109 1.87 -14.80 4.20
N ARG A 110 2.00 -13.65 4.86
CA ARG A 110 1.96 -12.35 4.21
C ARG A 110 3.32 -12.04 3.61
N VAL A 111 3.35 -11.84 2.30
CA VAL A 111 4.53 -11.43 1.56
C VAL A 111 4.46 -9.92 1.40
N ARG A 112 5.36 -9.18 2.07
CA ARG A 112 5.52 -7.73 1.95
C ARG A 112 6.57 -7.41 0.91
N ILE A 113 6.32 -6.40 0.09
CA ILE A 113 7.15 -5.96 -1.04
C ILE A 113 7.19 -4.42 -1.00
N TRP A 114 8.21 -3.82 -1.61
CA TRP A 114 8.42 -2.37 -1.55
C TRP A 114 7.57 -1.56 -2.53
N ASN A 115 7.21 -2.12 -3.69
CA ASN A 115 6.39 -1.44 -4.68
C ASN A 115 5.33 -2.36 -5.31
N HIS A 116 4.32 -1.74 -5.91
CA HIS A 116 3.13 -2.44 -6.40
C HIS A 116 3.37 -3.21 -7.71
N PHE A 117 4.35 -2.80 -8.54
CA PHE A 117 4.74 -3.57 -9.74
C PHE A 117 5.46 -4.87 -9.38
N ASP A 118 6.43 -4.80 -8.47
CA ASP A 118 7.13 -5.97 -7.94
C ASP A 118 6.14 -6.90 -7.23
N GLN A 119 5.17 -6.34 -6.50
CA GLN A 119 4.08 -7.11 -5.90
C GLN A 119 3.26 -7.86 -6.94
N TYR A 120 2.87 -7.20 -8.03
CA TYR A 120 2.15 -7.84 -9.13
C TYR A 120 2.97 -8.97 -9.79
N ASN A 121 4.25 -8.72 -10.07
CA ASN A 121 5.13 -9.72 -10.69
C ASN A 121 5.34 -10.94 -9.78
N ALA A 122 5.55 -10.69 -8.48
CA ALA A 122 5.68 -11.72 -7.44
C ALA A 122 4.40 -12.56 -7.33
N LEU A 123 3.23 -11.92 -7.22
CA LEU A 123 1.94 -12.61 -7.14
C LEU A 123 1.71 -13.50 -8.37
N LYS A 124 2.01 -12.98 -9.57
CA LYS A 124 1.90 -13.73 -10.83
C LYS A 124 2.82 -14.95 -10.85
N ALA A 125 4.07 -14.81 -10.39
CA ALA A 125 5.04 -15.90 -10.33
C ALA A 125 4.61 -17.01 -9.35
N VAL A 126 4.14 -16.62 -8.15
CA VAL A 126 3.63 -17.56 -7.14
C VAL A 126 2.41 -18.33 -7.66
N ARG A 127 1.46 -17.65 -8.32
CA ARG A 127 0.30 -18.32 -8.90
C ARG A 127 0.66 -19.24 -10.06
N LYS A 128 1.67 -18.88 -10.87
CA LYS A 128 2.14 -19.70 -12.00
C LYS A 128 2.65 -21.07 -11.56
N VAL A 129 3.20 -21.18 -10.36
CA VAL A 129 3.66 -22.47 -9.79
C VAL A 129 2.56 -23.24 -9.05
N GLY A 130 1.31 -22.76 -9.08
CA GLY A 130 0.16 -23.44 -8.47
C GLY A 130 -0.02 -23.21 -6.98
N ILE A 131 0.72 -22.26 -6.37
CA ILE A 131 0.54 -21.91 -4.96
C ILE A 131 -0.73 -21.05 -4.79
N HIS A 132 -1.57 -21.41 -3.82
CA HIS A 132 -2.81 -20.69 -3.51
C HIS A 132 -2.54 -19.37 -2.77
N THR A 133 -3.10 -18.29 -3.30
CA THR A 133 -3.02 -16.94 -2.73
C THR A 133 -4.41 -16.45 -2.35
N ALA A 134 -4.53 -15.71 -1.24
CA ALA A 134 -5.77 -15.05 -0.85
C ALA A 134 -5.98 -13.71 -1.59
N SER A 135 -4.97 -13.24 -2.35
CA SER A 135 -5.06 -12.04 -3.20
C SER A 135 -5.32 -12.45 -4.66
N ASN A 136 -6.30 -11.81 -5.29
CA ASN A 136 -6.64 -12.05 -6.70
C ASN A 136 -6.32 -10.86 -7.62
N ASP A 137 -5.78 -9.77 -7.08
CA ASP A 137 -5.46 -8.55 -7.83
C ASP A 137 -4.27 -8.74 -8.76
N LEU A 138 -4.55 -9.25 -9.96
CA LEU A 138 -3.60 -9.34 -11.07
C LEU A 138 -3.55 -8.04 -11.89
N ASN A 139 -3.82 -6.89 -11.25
CA ASN A 139 -3.72 -5.58 -11.86
C ASN A 139 -2.87 -4.68 -10.96
N CYS A 140 -1.77 -4.16 -11.50
CA CYS A 140 -0.90 -3.22 -10.82
C CYS A 140 -1.43 -1.77 -10.81
N GLN A 141 -2.37 -1.41 -11.69
CA GLN A 141 -2.80 -0.02 -11.91
C GLN A 141 -3.73 0.55 -10.82
N TYR A 142 -4.35 -0.31 -10.02
CA TYR A 142 -5.39 0.08 -9.05
C TYR A 142 -5.10 -0.47 -7.66
N TYR A 143 -3.83 -0.58 -7.30
CA TYR A 143 -3.41 -1.10 -6.00
C TYR A 143 -3.87 -0.20 -4.85
N TYR A 144 -4.03 1.11 -5.11
CA TYR A 144 -4.53 2.08 -4.13
C TYR A 144 -5.86 1.67 -3.49
N ARG A 145 -6.70 0.89 -4.18
CA ARG A 145 -7.99 0.44 -3.64
C ARG A 145 -7.78 -0.49 -2.45
N LYS A 146 -6.81 -1.38 -2.56
CA LYS A 146 -6.41 -2.27 -1.46
C LYS A 146 -5.84 -1.46 -0.31
N VAL A 147 -4.92 -0.55 -0.60
CA VAL A 147 -4.32 0.32 0.42
C VAL A 147 -5.38 1.13 1.16
N ALA A 148 -6.27 1.80 0.42
CA ALA A 148 -7.33 2.60 1.01
C ALA A 148 -8.29 1.80 1.88
N HIS A 149 -8.60 0.55 1.48
CA HIS A 149 -9.42 -0.35 2.29
C HIS A 149 -8.70 -0.76 3.59
N GLU A 150 -7.45 -1.22 3.49
CA GLU A 150 -6.68 -1.70 4.65
C GLU A 150 -6.37 -0.59 5.65
N GLU A 151 -5.98 0.59 5.15
CA GLU A 151 -5.67 1.78 5.96
C GLU A 151 -6.94 2.58 6.35
N ARG A 152 -8.12 2.15 5.90
CA ARG A 152 -9.42 2.80 6.15
C ARG A 152 -9.43 4.28 5.79
N LEU A 153 -8.84 4.62 4.64
CA LEU A 153 -8.67 5.99 4.22
C LEU A 153 -10.03 6.62 3.81
N PRO A 154 -10.33 7.83 4.29
CA PRO A 154 -11.56 8.55 3.95
C PRO A 154 -11.49 9.17 2.54
N LEU A 155 -11.53 8.34 1.49
CA LEU A 155 -11.33 8.81 0.10
C LEU A 155 -12.45 9.71 -0.45
N SER A 156 -13.61 9.77 0.21
CA SER A 156 -14.78 10.55 -0.22
C SER A 156 -15.37 11.44 0.87
N SER A 157 -14.60 11.71 1.93
CA SER A 157 -15.01 12.57 3.02
C SER A 157 -13.86 13.46 3.49
N TRP A 158 -14.17 14.48 4.28
CA TRP A 158 -13.14 15.32 4.88
C TRP A 158 -12.17 14.47 5.71
N ALA A 159 -10.88 14.63 5.40
CA ALA A 159 -9.76 14.09 6.12
C ALA A 159 -9.04 15.20 6.87
N VAL A 160 -8.25 14.82 7.88
CA VAL A 160 -7.39 15.74 8.62
C VAL A 160 -5.95 15.34 8.41
N LEU A 161 -5.17 16.23 7.80
CA LEU A 161 -3.73 16.10 7.68
C LEU A 161 -3.10 16.56 9.00
N SER A 162 -2.26 15.72 9.59
CA SER A 162 -1.52 16.01 10.82
C SER A 162 -0.11 15.45 10.73
N ASN A 163 0.84 16.03 11.47
CA ASN A 163 2.25 15.60 11.45
C ASN A 163 2.87 15.52 10.05
N TYR A 164 2.40 16.36 9.12
CA TYR A 164 2.86 16.36 7.75
C TYR A 164 4.23 17.06 7.61
N LEU A 165 4.93 16.68 6.55
CA LEU A 165 5.96 17.52 5.93
C LEU A 165 5.30 18.25 4.75
N TYR A 166 5.89 19.34 4.28
CA TYR A 166 5.35 20.01 3.10
C TYR A 166 6.44 20.69 2.29
N GLU A 167 6.24 20.72 0.98
CA GLU A 167 7.08 21.41 0.02
C GLU A 167 6.21 22.28 -0.90
N PHE A 168 6.80 23.37 -1.40
CA PHE A 168 6.15 24.26 -2.36
C PHE A 168 6.62 23.91 -3.77
N THR A 169 5.70 23.48 -4.63
CA THR A 169 6.04 23.18 -6.03
C THR A 169 5.98 24.45 -6.89
N SER A 170 6.73 24.46 -7.99
CA SER A 170 6.74 25.56 -8.97
C SER A 170 5.35 25.86 -9.54
N ASP A 171 4.45 24.88 -9.53
CA ASP A 171 3.09 24.96 -10.07
C ASP A 171 2.08 25.54 -9.07
N SER A 172 2.55 26.17 -7.98
CA SER A 172 1.72 26.77 -6.94
C SER A 172 0.82 25.78 -6.16
N ALA A 173 1.13 24.49 -6.22
CA ALA A 173 0.49 23.44 -5.42
C ALA A 173 1.33 23.12 -4.18
N TYR A 174 0.67 22.80 -3.06
CA TYR A 174 1.36 22.22 -1.92
C TYR A 174 1.47 20.71 -2.11
N LEU A 175 2.69 20.20 -1.91
CA LEU A 175 2.95 18.78 -1.79
C LEU A 175 3.11 18.47 -0.30
N PHE A 176 2.24 17.62 0.22
CA PHE A 176 2.29 17.08 1.58
C PHE A 176 2.82 15.65 1.58
#